data_AF-A0A2R5EJA4-F1
#
_entry.id   AF-A0A2R5EJA4-F1
#
_cell.length_a   1.000
_cell.length_b   1.000
_cell.length_c   1.000
_cell.angle_alpha   90.00
_cell.angle_beta   90.00
_cell.angle_gamma   90.00
#
_symmetry.space_group_name_H-M   'P 1'
#
loop_
_entity.id
_entity.type
_entity.pdbx_description
1 polymer ?
#
loop_
_entity_poly.entity_id
_entity_poly.type
_entity_poly.pdbx_seq_one_letter_code
_entity_poly.pdbx_strand_id
1 'polypeptide(L)'
;MNDLELAKSISDEVGEQYALAKEVAKEYPGYSLLTLRGMCGLICQRIIEVQKLAIPKLSELGTLIREICDRTHPDVSSKDALHKLRFLGNKGAHPEEGKLANEQLSEFADSALKHALTALKFAYRKIHPALSLADSIAVTPVGSGMKELCYRAISEEEAEAQYWIGKHFLNKATEMQQPSINEGNESPLVYAIDINEARRKADFWFELAAHKDHPAALFEHGCLLVEGVKGADYVMMGVNKIFGSAKAGYPDANAFIGHVFYHGLYDQPQDFVEARIHFELAAKEDHPSALTMLGVMHLHGEGGPENPQAAFDYTKKSAEAGYPTGQLNMFVHYWNGNVVERDTLTAIDWLNKAVAQNHPEALLVLAGLIEEEHIPEHSLEQAEELYSRCMSAAGADKSLRTKAGFHYARLLSRHSDRLQSLTNAAYVLQQCYEAEECRGEIADACLECSPRVIKQIKKLITSHQGSAEEIFSAEVVTKYFFDNSGKPIPKKSIGLAKLGQAMRDMSQLKNDISPELYERRLMEKFASTLQAQSKGNHSLQLVCSSRTKIGRNEPCICGSGRKYKHCCANN
;
A
#
# COMPACT_ATOMS: atom_id res chain seq x y z
N MET A 1 -29.98 -18.17 -24.19
CA MET A 1 -28.61 -17.67 -24.36
C MET A 1 -27.97 -17.56 -22.99
N ASN A 2 -26.86 -18.27 -22.78
CA ASN A 2 -26.03 -18.06 -21.60
C ASN A 2 -24.97 -16.96 -21.86
N ASP A 3 -24.23 -16.57 -20.83
CA ASP A 3 -23.23 -15.51 -20.89
C ASP A 3 -22.04 -15.82 -21.82
N LEU A 4 -21.60 -17.08 -21.91
CA LEU A 4 -20.54 -17.50 -22.83
C LEU A 4 -21.00 -17.47 -24.30
N GLU A 5 -22.23 -17.91 -24.56
CA GLU A 5 -22.87 -17.79 -25.89
C GLU A 5 -23.03 -16.32 -26.31
N LEU A 6 -23.40 -15.46 -25.35
CA LEU A 6 -23.46 -14.02 -25.58
C LEU A 6 -22.08 -13.46 -25.96
N ALA A 7 -21.02 -13.82 -25.22
CA ALA A 7 -19.67 -13.38 -25.52
C ALA A 7 -19.21 -13.83 -26.93
N LYS A 8 -19.41 -15.11 -27.27
CA LYS A 8 -19.08 -15.66 -28.60
C LYS A 8 -19.85 -15.01 -29.74
N SER A 9 -21.06 -14.50 -29.48
CA SER A 9 -21.85 -13.78 -30.50
C SER A 9 -21.28 -12.41 -30.88
N ILE A 10 -20.33 -11.87 -30.10
CA ILE A 10 -19.58 -10.65 -30.41
C ILE A 10 -18.41 -10.99 -31.35
N SER A 11 -17.54 -11.91 -30.90
CA SER A 11 -16.52 -12.62 -31.67
C SER A 11 -16.04 -13.84 -30.89
N ASP A 12 -15.34 -14.77 -31.55
CA ASP A 12 -14.77 -15.96 -30.89
C ASP A 12 -13.74 -15.55 -29.83
N GLU A 13 -12.88 -14.58 -30.13
CA GLU A 13 -11.85 -14.06 -29.22
C GLU A 13 -12.46 -13.43 -27.96
N VAL A 14 -13.56 -12.69 -28.09
CA VAL A 14 -14.29 -12.15 -26.93
C VAL A 14 -14.85 -13.28 -26.06
N GLY A 15 -15.35 -14.34 -26.69
CA GLY A 15 -15.82 -15.55 -26.01
C GLY A 15 -14.72 -16.25 -25.20
N GLU A 16 -13.55 -16.43 -25.80
CA GLU A 16 -12.38 -17.05 -25.17
C GLU A 16 -11.86 -16.23 -23.98
N GLN A 17 -11.67 -14.92 -24.16
CA GLN A 17 -11.21 -14.02 -23.10
C GLN A 17 -12.20 -13.95 -21.93
N TYR A 18 -13.51 -13.91 -22.22
CA TYR A 18 -14.52 -13.91 -21.16
C TYR A 18 -14.54 -15.23 -20.37
N ALA A 19 -14.43 -16.36 -21.07
CA ALA A 19 -14.38 -17.68 -20.44
C ALA A 19 -13.17 -17.81 -19.51
N LEU A 20 -11.99 -17.42 -20.01
CA LEU A 20 -10.74 -17.46 -19.27
C LEU A 20 -10.77 -16.54 -18.05
N ALA A 21 -11.24 -15.30 -18.21
CA ALA A 21 -11.38 -14.35 -17.11
C ALA A 21 -12.28 -14.89 -15.99
N LYS A 22 -13.35 -15.61 -16.34
CA LYS A 22 -14.23 -16.24 -15.35
C LYS A 22 -13.55 -17.39 -14.62
N GLU A 23 -12.82 -18.22 -15.37
CA GLU A 23 -12.08 -19.38 -14.85
C GLU A 23 -11.09 -18.98 -13.75
N VAL A 24 -10.38 -17.89 -14.01
CA VAL A 24 -9.26 -17.47 -13.16
C VAL A 24 -9.64 -16.40 -12.13
N ALA A 25 -10.85 -15.83 -12.15
CA ALA A 25 -11.23 -14.70 -11.29
C ALA A 25 -11.00 -14.91 -9.80
N LYS A 26 -11.21 -16.15 -9.31
CA LYS A 26 -11.06 -16.47 -7.88
C LYS A 26 -9.60 -16.74 -7.49
N GLU A 27 -8.87 -17.44 -8.33
CA GLU A 27 -7.49 -17.90 -8.04
C GLU A 27 -6.45 -16.85 -8.46
N TYR A 28 -6.74 -16.09 -9.51
CA TYR A 28 -5.89 -15.07 -10.13
C TYR A 28 -6.72 -13.82 -10.49
N PRO A 29 -7.24 -13.10 -9.49
CA PRO A 29 -8.11 -11.95 -9.75
C PRO A 29 -7.44 -10.85 -10.58
N GLY A 30 -6.14 -10.57 -10.34
CA GLY A 30 -5.38 -9.63 -11.17
C GLY A 30 -5.34 -10.01 -12.64
N TYR A 31 -5.22 -11.32 -12.94
CA TYR A 31 -5.28 -11.81 -14.32
C TYR A 31 -6.65 -11.58 -14.93
N SER A 32 -7.71 -12.01 -14.23
CA SER A 32 -9.09 -11.82 -14.69
C SER A 32 -9.36 -10.35 -15.02
N LEU A 33 -8.91 -9.42 -14.17
CA LEU A 33 -9.00 -7.98 -14.44
C LEU A 33 -8.29 -7.55 -15.72
N LEU A 34 -7.06 -8.02 -15.95
CA LEU A 34 -6.28 -7.73 -17.16
C LEU A 34 -6.95 -8.31 -18.42
N THR A 35 -7.38 -9.57 -18.37
CA THR A 35 -8.12 -10.26 -19.44
C THR A 35 -9.41 -9.52 -19.80
N LEU A 36 -10.17 -9.08 -18.79
CA LEU A 36 -11.42 -8.33 -18.99
C LEU A 36 -11.19 -6.93 -19.59
N ARG A 37 -10.06 -6.28 -19.25
CA ARG A 37 -9.64 -5.03 -19.92
C ARG A 37 -9.30 -5.27 -21.39
N GLY A 38 -8.53 -6.30 -21.70
CA GLY A 38 -8.21 -6.69 -23.09
C GLY A 38 -9.49 -7.00 -23.88
N MET A 39 -10.39 -7.78 -23.29
CA MET A 39 -11.71 -8.07 -23.85
C MET A 39 -12.54 -6.81 -24.10
N CYS A 40 -12.49 -5.81 -23.20
CA CYS A 40 -13.14 -4.52 -23.43
C CYS A 40 -12.62 -3.82 -24.68
N GLY A 41 -11.31 -3.91 -24.96
CA GLY A 41 -10.71 -3.41 -26.20
C GLY A 41 -11.26 -4.11 -27.44
N LEU A 42 -11.36 -5.44 -27.41
CA LEU A 42 -11.94 -6.24 -28.50
C LEU A 42 -13.42 -5.89 -28.75
N ILE A 43 -14.20 -5.71 -27.68
CA ILE A 43 -15.59 -5.24 -27.76
C ILE A 43 -15.64 -3.88 -28.48
N CYS A 44 -14.81 -2.93 -28.06
CA CYS A 44 -14.76 -1.60 -28.66
C CYS A 44 -14.41 -1.67 -30.15
N GLN A 45 -13.37 -2.42 -30.52
CA GLN A 45 -12.96 -2.62 -31.92
C GLN A 45 -14.09 -3.23 -32.75
N ARG A 46 -14.77 -4.25 -32.22
CA ARG A 46 -15.87 -4.91 -32.92
C ARG A 46 -17.05 -3.97 -33.19
N ILE A 47 -17.41 -3.14 -32.22
CA ILE A 47 -18.44 -2.11 -32.39
C ILE A 47 -18.03 -1.13 -33.49
N ILE A 48 -16.78 -0.66 -33.48
CA ILE A 48 -16.24 0.29 -34.47
C ILE A 48 -16.35 -0.29 -35.88
N GLU A 49 -15.95 -1.54 -36.07
CA GLU A 49 -16.00 -2.23 -37.36
C GLU A 49 -17.43 -2.35 -37.89
N VAL A 50 -18.35 -2.87 -37.08
CA VAL A 50 -19.73 -3.14 -37.50
C VAL A 50 -20.51 -1.85 -37.75
N GLN A 51 -20.30 -0.84 -36.90
CA GLN A 51 -20.93 0.48 -37.03
C GLN A 51 -20.20 1.41 -38.01
N LYS A 52 -19.06 0.97 -38.59
CA LYS A 52 -18.23 1.74 -39.53
C LYS A 52 -17.84 3.13 -38.99
N LEU A 53 -17.46 3.19 -37.72
CA LEU A 53 -17.05 4.43 -37.08
C LEU A 53 -15.65 4.85 -37.56
N ALA A 54 -15.49 6.12 -37.98
CA ALA A 54 -14.21 6.69 -38.37
C ALA A 54 -13.36 7.03 -37.13
N ILE A 55 -12.77 6.01 -36.50
CA ILE A 55 -11.88 6.09 -35.34
C ILE A 55 -10.54 5.43 -35.72
N PRO A 56 -9.37 6.03 -35.38
CA PRO A 56 -8.08 5.40 -35.65
C PRO A 56 -7.95 4.03 -34.97
N LYS A 57 -7.50 3.01 -35.73
CA LYS A 57 -7.38 1.63 -35.22
C LYS A 57 -6.34 1.44 -34.10
N LEU A 58 -5.38 2.35 -33.98
CA LEU A 58 -4.27 2.29 -32.99
C LEU A 58 -4.49 3.23 -31.79
N SER A 59 -5.74 3.62 -31.52
CA SER A 59 -6.06 4.44 -30.35
C SER A 59 -6.00 3.62 -29.05
N GLU A 60 -5.45 4.22 -27.99
CA GLU A 60 -5.48 3.71 -26.62
C GLU A 60 -6.91 3.38 -26.15
N LEU A 61 -7.08 2.39 -25.26
CA LEU A 61 -8.39 1.92 -24.82
C LEU A 61 -9.27 3.04 -24.25
N GLY A 62 -8.69 3.96 -23.48
CA GLY A 62 -9.41 5.12 -22.95
C GLY A 62 -10.02 6.00 -24.04
N THR A 63 -9.29 6.21 -25.14
CA THR A 63 -9.76 6.98 -26.29
C THR A 63 -10.80 6.21 -27.10
N LEU A 64 -10.64 4.89 -27.27
CA LEU A 64 -11.67 4.05 -27.89
C LEU A 64 -13.00 4.12 -27.14
N ILE A 65 -12.96 3.99 -25.81
CA ILE A 65 -14.17 4.06 -24.97
C ILE A 65 -14.84 5.43 -25.11
N ARG A 66 -14.06 6.52 -25.06
CA ARG A 66 -14.57 7.89 -25.19
C ARG A 66 -15.28 8.10 -26.52
N GLU A 67 -14.60 7.79 -27.63
CA GLU A 67 -15.14 7.95 -28.99
C GLU A 67 -16.39 7.09 -29.22
N ILE A 68 -16.43 5.86 -28.70
CA ILE A 68 -17.62 5.01 -28.78
C ILE A 68 -18.77 5.61 -27.98
N CYS A 69 -18.51 6.09 -26.77
CA CYS A 69 -19.54 6.71 -25.94
C CYS A 69 -20.13 7.95 -26.61
N ASP A 70 -19.27 8.78 -27.19
CA ASP A 70 -19.66 10.04 -27.84
C ASP A 70 -20.47 9.81 -29.12
N ARG A 71 -20.17 8.74 -29.89
CA ARG A 71 -20.84 8.47 -31.18
C ARG A 71 -22.04 7.56 -31.08
N THR A 72 -22.08 6.66 -30.09
CA THR A 72 -23.12 5.62 -29.99
C THR A 72 -24.11 5.84 -28.85
N HIS A 73 -23.85 6.84 -28.00
CA HIS A 73 -24.67 7.26 -26.85
C HIS A 73 -25.20 6.07 -26.03
N PRO A 74 -24.32 5.27 -25.41
CA PRO A 74 -24.71 4.20 -24.50
C PRO A 74 -25.53 4.74 -23.32
N ASP A 75 -26.37 3.89 -22.74
CA ASP A 75 -26.97 4.19 -21.45
C ASP A 75 -25.89 4.31 -20.35
N VAL A 76 -26.26 4.93 -19.22
CA VAL A 76 -25.32 5.23 -18.12
C VAL A 76 -24.62 3.96 -17.61
N SER A 77 -25.33 2.83 -17.53
CA SER A 77 -24.76 1.57 -17.03
C SER A 77 -23.76 0.98 -18.01
N SER A 78 -24.06 1.02 -19.31
CA SER A 78 -23.15 0.56 -20.36
C SER A 78 -21.89 1.42 -20.46
N LYS A 79 -22.03 2.75 -20.35
CA LYS A 79 -20.89 3.68 -20.28
C LYS A 79 -20.01 3.38 -19.07
N ASP A 80 -20.61 3.27 -17.89
CA ASP A 80 -19.90 2.97 -16.65
C ASP A 80 -19.18 1.62 -16.74
N ALA A 81 -19.83 0.59 -17.30
CA ALA A 81 -19.23 -0.73 -17.49
C ALA A 81 -17.92 -0.68 -18.31
N LEU A 82 -17.90 0.02 -19.44
CA LEU A 82 -16.69 0.15 -20.26
C LEU A 82 -15.56 0.86 -19.49
N HIS A 83 -15.88 1.97 -18.82
CA HIS A 83 -14.89 2.70 -18.03
C HIS A 83 -14.39 1.89 -16.82
N LYS A 84 -15.26 1.11 -16.16
CA LYS A 84 -14.89 0.25 -15.03
C LYS A 84 -14.04 -0.93 -15.44
N LEU A 85 -14.28 -1.54 -16.60
CA LEU A 85 -13.41 -2.59 -17.12
C LEU A 85 -11.99 -2.08 -17.36
N ARG A 86 -11.84 -0.89 -17.95
CA ARG A 86 -10.52 -0.24 -18.10
C ARG A 86 -9.90 0.06 -16.73
N PHE A 87 -10.63 0.72 -15.84
CA PHE A 87 -10.13 1.16 -14.53
C PHE A 87 -9.71 -0.02 -13.63
N LEU A 88 -10.56 -1.04 -13.49
CA LEU A 88 -10.25 -2.22 -12.68
C LEU A 88 -9.14 -3.05 -13.33
N GLY A 89 -9.09 -3.13 -14.66
CA GLY A 89 -8.00 -3.75 -15.38
C GLY A 89 -6.65 -3.08 -15.13
N ASN A 90 -6.60 -1.75 -15.15
CA ASN A 90 -5.39 -0.99 -14.82
C ASN A 90 -4.92 -1.26 -13.38
N LYS A 91 -5.85 -1.39 -12.43
CA LYS A 91 -5.53 -1.82 -11.05
C LYS A 91 -5.01 -3.25 -10.96
N GLY A 92 -5.50 -4.15 -11.81
CA GLY A 92 -5.03 -5.52 -11.90
C GLY A 92 -3.68 -5.67 -12.60
N ALA A 93 -3.35 -4.76 -13.53
CA ALA A 93 -2.07 -4.71 -14.23
C ALA A 93 -0.93 -4.25 -13.32
N HIS A 94 -1.20 -3.28 -12.44
CA HIS A 94 -0.22 -2.67 -11.55
C HIS A 94 -0.69 -2.71 -10.08
N PRO A 95 -0.86 -3.89 -9.49
CA PRO A 95 -1.32 -4.01 -8.10
C PRO A 95 -0.34 -3.40 -7.10
N GLU A 96 0.94 -3.29 -7.45
CA GLU A 96 2.00 -2.66 -6.64
C GLU A 96 1.80 -1.15 -6.43
N GLU A 97 1.24 -0.44 -7.42
CA GLU A 97 0.97 1.00 -7.33
C GLU A 97 -0.14 1.30 -6.32
N GLY A 98 -1.12 0.40 -6.21
CA GLY A 98 -2.19 0.46 -5.21
C GLY A 98 -1.92 -0.36 -3.95
N LYS A 99 -0.81 -1.11 -3.91
CA LYS A 99 -0.49 -2.17 -2.92
C LYS A 99 -1.71 -2.98 -2.50
N LEU A 100 -2.49 -3.44 -3.49
CA LEU A 100 -3.77 -4.11 -3.30
C LEU A 100 -3.58 -5.52 -2.72
N ALA A 101 -4.36 -5.86 -1.69
CA ALA A 101 -4.39 -7.22 -1.17
C ALA A 101 -5.15 -8.16 -2.14
N ASN A 102 -4.84 -9.46 -2.13
CA ASN A 102 -5.54 -10.45 -2.96
C ASN A 102 -7.05 -10.46 -2.73
N GLU A 103 -7.51 -10.24 -1.49
CA GLU A 103 -8.93 -10.14 -1.16
C GLU A 103 -9.60 -8.98 -1.93
N GLN A 104 -8.96 -7.81 -1.96
CA GLN A 104 -9.44 -6.64 -2.69
C GLN A 104 -9.44 -6.89 -4.20
N LEU A 105 -8.40 -7.53 -4.72
CA LEU A 105 -8.35 -7.92 -6.14
C LEU A 105 -9.49 -8.88 -6.47
N SER A 106 -9.82 -9.84 -5.60
CA SER A 106 -10.93 -10.76 -5.80
C SER A 106 -12.28 -10.05 -5.87
N GLU A 107 -12.52 -9.09 -4.98
CA GLU A 107 -13.73 -8.25 -5.05
C GLU A 107 -13.79 -7.43 -6.35
N PHE A 108 -12.64 -6.92 -6.80
CA PHE A 108 -12.55 -6.22 -8.08
C PHE A 108 -12.84 -7.14 -9.26
N ALA A 109 -12.33 -8.37 -9.27
CA ALA A 109 -12.59 -9.35 -10.32
C ALA A 109 -14.09 -9.71 -10.39
N ASP A 110 -14.74 -9.94 -9.24
CA ASP A 110 -16.19 -10.18 -9.17
C ASP A 110 -17.00 -8.99 -9.70
N SER A 111 -16.57 -7.77 -9.37
CA SER A 111 -17.17 -6.54 -9.88
C SER A 111 -16.97 -6.40 -11.40
N ALA A 112 -15.74 -6.64 -11.88
CA ALA A 112 -15.39 -6.57 -13.29
C ALA A 112 -16.18 -7.57 -14.13
N LEU A 113 -16.43 -8.79 -13.64
CA LEU A 113 -17.26 -9.78 -14.32
C LEU A 113 -18.72 -9.32 -14.50
N LYS A 114 -19.27 -8.56 -13.55
CA LYS A 114 -20.60 -7.96 -13.67
C LYS A 114 -20.60 -6.85 -14.74
N HIS A 115 -19.60 -5.99 -14.72
CA HIS A 115 -19.44 -4.95 -15.75
C HIS A 115 -19.19 -5.54 -17.14
N ALA A 116 -18.43 -6.63 -17.23
CA ALA A 116 -18.19 -7.38 -18.45
C ALA A 116 -19.49 -7.86 -19.08
N LEU A 117 -20.39 -8.46 -18.28
CA LEU A 117 -21.69 -8.88 -18.76
C LEU A 117 -22.52 -7.68 -19.27
N THR A 118 -22.50 -6.54 -18.58
CA THR A 118 -23.18 -5.32 -19.04
C THR A 118 -22.61 -4.82 -20.37
N ALA A 119 -21.27 -4.79 -20.51
CA ALA A 119 -20.59 -4.40 -21.74
C ALA A 119 -20.91 -5.34 -22.91
N LEU A 120 -20.99 -6.65 -22.66
CA LEU A 120 -21.39 -7.65 -23.66
C LEU A 120 -22.83 -7.43 -24.14
N LYS A 121 -23.77 -7.15 -23.22
CA LYS A 121 -25.17 -6.83 -23.59
C LYS A 121 -25.26 -5.56 -24.44
N PHE A 122 -24.47 -4.55 -24.11
CA PHE A 122 -24.36 -3.33 -24.90
C PHE A 122 -23.80 -3.61 -26.30
N ALA A 123 -22.68 -4.33 -26.38
CA ALA A 123 -22.04 -4.70 -27.64
C ALA A 123 -22.98 -5.51 -28.53
N TYR A 124 -23.70 -6.46 -27.97
CA TYR A 124 -24.68 -7.27 -28.69
C TYR A 124 -25.75 -6.41 -29.37
N ARG A 125 -26.33 -5.45 -28.65
CA ARG A 125 -27.35 -4.54 -29.20
C ARG A 125 -26.80 -3.66 -30.32
N LYS A 126 -25.52 -3.29 -30.25
CA LYS A 126 -24.86 -2.50 -31.31
C LYS A 126 -24.45 -3.36 -32.51
N ILE A 127 -24.11 -4.62 -32.32
CA ILE A 127 -23.69 -5.51 -33.41
C ILE A 127 -24.89 -6.14 -34.11
N HIS A 128 -25.94 -6.47 -33.37
CA HIS A 128 -27.13 -7.18 -33.85
C HIS A 128 -28.42 -6.36 -33.66
N PRO A 129 -28.57 -5.17 -34.28
CA PRO A 129 -29.69 -4.26 -34.01
C PRO A 129 -31.07 -4.83 -34.39
N ALA A 130 -31.11 -5.87 -35.23
CA ALA A 130 -32.34 -6.54 -35.66
C ALA A 130 -32.77 -7.70 -34.74
N LEU A 131 -31.94 -8.10 -33.77
CA LEU A 131 -32.18 -9.22 -32.87
C LEU A 131 -32.53 -8.73 -31.46
N SER A 132 -33.60 -9.27 -30.88
CA SER A 132 -33.94 -9.01 -29.48
C SER A 132 -33.05 -9.84 -28.55
N LEU A 133 -32.37 -9.18 -27.61
CA LEU A 133 -31.65 -9.84 -26.54
C LEU A 133 -32.64 -10.37 -25.49
N ALA A 134 -32.47 -11.61 -25.03
CA ALA A 134 -33.31 -12.18 -23.97
C ALA A 134 -33.24 -11.38 -22.66
N ASP A 135 -34.37 -11.31 -21.94
CA ASP A 135 -34.49 -10.51 -20.71
C ASP A 135 -33.53 -10.98 -19.58
N SER A 136 -33.26 -12.29 -19.52
CA SER A 136 -32.31 -12.88 -18.57
C SER A 136 -31.24 -13.68 -19.29
N ILE A 137 -29.97 -13.37 -19.01
CA ILE A 137 -28.80 -14.15 -19.45
C ILE A 137 -28.37 -15.04 -18.29
N ALA A 138 -28.34 -16.35 -18.49
CA ALA A 138 -27.88 -17.30 -17.49
C ALA A 138 -26.36 -17.21 -17.34
N VAL A 139 -25.87 -17.02 -16.11
CA VAL A 139 -24.45 -16.98 -15.78
C VAL A 139 -23.96 -18.41 -15.54
N THR A 140 -23.01 -18.86 -16.36
CA THR A 140 -22.42 -20.21 -16.23
C THR A 140 -21.48 -20.31 -15.01
N PRO A 141 -21.48 -21.42 -14.25
CA PRO A 141 -20.58 -21.60 -13.11
C PRO A 141 -19.13 -21.86 -13.55
N VAL A 142 -18.18 -21.51 -12.69
CA VAL A 142 -16.74 -21.60 -12.95
C VAL A 142 -16.22 -23.04 -12.68
N GLY A 143 -15.43 -23.60 -13.59
CA GLY A 143 -14.71 -24.88 -13.44
C GLY A 143 -13.38 -24.74 -12.66
N SER A 144 -12.70 -25.85 -12.33
CA SER A 144 -11.45 -25.81 -11.52
C SER A 144 -10.24 -25.30 -12.33
N GLY A 145 -9.97 -24.00 -12.25
CA GLY A 145 -9.01 -23.29 -13.11
C GLY A 145 -7.55 -23.76 -13.05
N MET A 146 -6.97 -23.97 -11.86
CA MET A 146 -5.54 -24.35 -11.76
C MET A 146 -5.19 -25.69 -12.41
N LYS A 147 -6.11 -26.67 -12.39
CA LYS A 147 -5.85 -27.98 -13.01
C LYS A 147 -5.74 -27.87 -14.52
N GLU A 148 -6.61 -27.09 -15.13
CA GLU A 148 -6.62 -26.85 -16.57
C GLU A 148 -5.41 -26.02 -16.99
N LEU A 149 -5.08 -24.97 -16.22
CA LEU A 149 -3.91 -24.13 -16.47
C LEU A 149 -2.60 -24.94 -16.36
N CYS A 150 -2.48 -25.83 -15.37
CA CYS A 150 -1.37 -26.79 -15.30
C CYS A 150 -1.35 -27.77 -16.48
N TYR A 151 -2.51 -28.28 -16.91
CA TYR A 151 -2.59 -29.18 -18.05
C TYR A 151 -2.11 -28.50 -19.34
N ARG A 152 -2.57 -27.28 -19.63
CA ARG A 152 -2.16 -26.48 -20.80
C ARG A 152 -0.67 -26.10 -20.75
N ALA A 153 -0.17 -25.73 -19.57
CA ALA A 153 1.24 -25.35 -19.43
C ALA A 153 2.21 -26.53 -19.62
N ILE A 154 1.84 -27.73 -19.17
CA ILE A 154 2.71 -28.92 -19.18
C ILE A 154 2.49 -29.76 -20.45
N SER A 155 1.23 -30.04 -20.79
CA SER A 155 0.88 -30.99 -21.85
C SER A 155 0.78 -30.32 -23.22
N GLU A 156 0.25 -29.10 -23.28
CA GLU A 156 0.12 -28.33 -24.52
C GLU A 156 1.27 -27.34 -24.71
N GLU A 157 2.14 -27.20 -23.70
CA GLU A 157 3.26 -26.28 -23.71
C GLU A 157 2.84 -24.84 -24.05
N GLU A 158 1.68 -24.40 -23.57
CA GLU A 158 1.19 -23.07 -23.86
C GLU A 158 1.96 -21.99 -23.08
N ALA A 159 2.54 -21.02 -23.79
CA ALA A 159 3.38 -19.97 -23.18
C ALA A 159 2.61 -19.08 -22.19
N GLU A 160 1.35 -18.75 -22.50
CA GLU A 160 0.48 -17.95 -21.62
C GLU A 160 0.20 -18.70 -20.31
N ALA A 161 -0.16 -19.98 -20.38
CA ALA A 161 -0.37 -20.82 -19.19
C ALA A 161 0.91 -20.92 -18.35
N GLN A 162 2.07 -21.10 -18.99
CA GLN A 162 3.38 -21.11 -18.31
C GLN A 162 3.64 -19.78 -17.58
N TYR A 163 3.41 -18.64 -18.23
CA TYR A 163 3.54 -17.32 -17.61
C TYR A 163 2.69 -17.18 -16.34
N TRP A 164 1.43 -17.62 -16.36
CA TRP A 164 0.55 -17.51 -15.19
C TRP A 164 0.93 -18.43 -14.03
N ILE A 165 1.46 -19.64 -14.30
CA ILE A 165 2.06 -20.45 -13.24
C ILE A 165 3.28 -19.73 -12.64
N GLY A 166 4.07 -19.04 -13.47
CA GLY A 166 5.16 -18.19 -13.01
C GLY A 166 4.66 -17.09 -12.05
N LYS A 167 3.64 -16.32 -12.45
CA LYS A 167 3.01 -15.29 -11.61
C LYS A 167 2.46 -15.86 -10.30
N HIS A 168 1.89 -17.06 -10.31
CA HIS A 168 1.43 -17.73 -9.08
C HIS A 168 2.55 -17.85 -8.04
N PHE A 169 3.70 -18.39 -8.44
CA PHE A 169 4.83 -18.55 -7.53
C PHE A 169 5.44 -17.21 -7.13
N LEU A 170 5.47 -16.23 -8.03
CA LEU A 170 5.95 -14.89 -7.72
C LEU A 170 5.05 -14.19 -6.67
N ASN A 171 3.73 -14.25 -6.84
CA ASN A 171 2.77 -13.72 -5.88
C ASN A 171 2.90 -14.40 -4.51
N LYS A 172 3.05 -15.73 -4.50
CA LYS A 172 3.30 -16.49 -3.27
C LYS A 172 4.57 -16.02 -2.55
N ALA A 173 5.64 -15.70 -3.29
CA ALA A 173 6.86 -15.15 -2.71
C ALA A 173 6.63 -13.76 -2.09
N THR A 174 5.84 -12.91 -2.74
CA THR A 174 5.47 -11.57 -2.26
C THR A 174 4.60 -11.62 -1.00
N GLU A 175 3.65 -12.56 -0.94
CA GLU A 175 2.82 -12.78 0.24
C GLU A 175 3.65 -13.18 1.45
N MET A 176 4.65 -14.05 1.28
CA MET A 176 5.59 -14.43 2.35
C MET A 176 6.48 -13.28 2.82
N GLN A 177 6.70 -12.25 2.01
CA GLN A 177 7.47 -11.06 2.40
C GLN A 177 6.66 -10.09 3.28
N GLN A 178 5.33 -10.21 3.32
CA GLN A 178 4.52 -9.40 4.21
C GLN A 178 4.67 -9.92 5.65
N PRO A 179 5.04 -9.08 6.63
CA PRO A 179 5.12 -9.51 8.01
C PRO A 179 3.72 -9.86 8.52
N SER A 180 3.41 -11.15 8.56
CA SER A 180 2.31 -11.69 9.36
C SER A 180 2.56 -11.28 10.81
N ILE A 181 1.71 -10.41 11.35
CA ILE A 181 1.74 -9.99 12.76
C ILE A 181 1.44 -11.19 13.70
N ASN A 182 1.03 -12.35 13.17
CA ASN A 182 0.45 -13.45 13.95
C ASN A 182 1.11 -14.83 13.81
N GLU A 183 2.23 -14.99 13.10
CA GLU A 183 2.92 -16.30 13.06
C GLU A 183 4.18 -16.31 13.92
N GLY A 184 4.00 -16.79 15.15
CA GLY A 184 5.08 -17.03 16.09
C GLY A 184 6.02 -18.15 15.63
N ASN A 185 7.30 -17.99 16.03
CA ASN A 185 8.35 -19.00 16.12
C ASN A 185 9.11 -19.49 14.86
N GLU A 186 8.88 -18.97 13.66
CA GLU A 186 9.74 -19.33 12.53
C GLU A 186 10.94 -18.37 12.36
N SER A 187 12.13 -18.94 12.14
CA SER A 187 13.38 -18.18 11.99
C SER A 187 13.33 -17.35 10.70
N PRO A 188 13.74 -16.07 10.70
CA PRO A 188 13.83 -15.23 9.50
C PRO A 188 14.61 -15.86 8.33
N LEU A 189 15.52 -16.79 8.64
CA LEU A 189 16.28 -17.54 7.65
C LEU A 189 15.41 -18.55 6.87
N VAL A 190 14.42 -19.17 7.51
CA VAL A 190 13.53 -20.17 6.87
C VAL A 190 12.61 -19.47 5.88
N TYR A 191 12.00 -18.35 6.26
CA TYR A 191 11.22 -17.50 5.35
C TYR A 191 12.03 -17.08 4.11
N ALA A 192 13.28 -16.67 4.29
CA ALA A 192 14.14 -16.31 3.18
C ALA A 192 14.42 -17.49 2.22
N ILE A 193 14.47 -18.73 2.73
CA ILE A 193 14.63 -19.93 1.90
C ILE A 193 13.36 -20.18 1.07
N ASP A 194 12.19 -20.14 1.70
CA ASP A 194 10.91 -20.40 1.02
C ASP A 194 10.56 -19.33 -0.02
N ILE A 195 10.84 -18.06 0.28
CA ILE A 195 10.72 -16.95 -0.68
C ILE A 195 11.61 -17.20 -1.91
N ASN A 196 12.87 -17.58 -1.68
CA ASN A 196 13.81 -17.84 -2.77
C ASN A 196 13.40 -19.08 -3.59
N GLU A 197 12.86 -20.12 -2.95
CA GLU A 197 12.35 -21.29 -3.65
C GLU A 197 11.15 -20.93 -4.53
N ALA A 198 10.20 -20.16 -4.01
CA ALA A 198 9.05 -19.67 -4.78
C ALA A 198 9.51 -18.81 -5.97
N ARG A 199 10.45 -17.88 -5.77
CA ARG A 199 11.03 -17.08 -6.87
C ARG A 199 11.75 -17.92 -7.91
N ARG A 200 12.46 -18.98 -7.52
CA ARG A 200 13.09 -19.91 -8.48
C ARG A 200 12.07 -20.70 -9.30
N LYS A 201 10.97 -21.12 -8.68
CA LYS A 201 9.86 -21.77 -9.40
C LYS A 201 9.21 -20.79 -10.38
N ALA A 202 9.02 -19.53 -9.98
CA ALA A 202 8.52 -18.48 -10.86
C ALA A 202 9.45 -18.30 -12.07
N ASP A 203 10.75 -18.13 -11.83
CA ASP A 203 11.77 -17.95 -12.87
C ASP A 203 11.80 -19.11 -13.86
N PHE A 204 11.69 -20.36 -13.39
CA PHE A 204 11.63 -21.54 -14.25
C PHE A 204 10.47 -21.46 -15.26
N TRP A 205 9.27 -21.09 -14.80
CA TRP A 205 8.09 -20.99 -15.66
C TRP A 205 8.19 -19.80 -16.62
N PHE A 206 8.70 -18.67 -16.17
CA PHE A 206 8.93 -17.52 -17.04
C PHE A 206 9.99 -17.82 -18.10
N GLU A 207 11.06 -18.54 -17.76
CA GLU A 207 12.09 -18.96 -18.71
C GLU A 207 11.50 -19.83 -19.84
N LEU A 208 10.64 -20.81 -19.50
CA LEU A 208 9.96 -21.65 -20.50
C LEU A 208 9.08 -20.83 -21.45
N ALA A 209 8.29 -19.90 -20.91
CA ALA A 209 7.44 -19.01 -21.72
C ALA A 209 8.28 -18.01 -22.54
N ALA A 210 9.37 -17.49 -21.97
CA ALA A 210 10.29 -16.57 -22.62
C ALA A 210 11.04 -17.22 -23.80
N HIS A 211 11.29 -18.54 -23.77
CA HIS A 211 11.82 -19.28 -24.92
C HIS A 211 10.88 -19.32 -26.12
N LYS A 212 9.58 -19.03 -25.90
CA LYS A 212 8.55 -18.91 -26.93
C LYS A 212 8.23 -17.45 -27.26
N ASP A 213 9.16 -16.54 -26.94
CA ASP A 213 9.08 -15.10 -27.16
C ASP A 213 7.86 -14.43 -26.50
N HIS A 214 7.34 -15.01 -25.41
CA HIS A 214 6.23 -14.42 -24.66
C HIS A 214 6.66 -13.08 -24.03
N PRO A 215 6.05 -11.93 -24.39
CA PRO A 215 6.55 -10.62 -23.98
C PRO A 215 6.58 -10.40 -22.46
N ALA A 216 5.50 -10.73 -21.76
CA ALA A 216 5.44 -10.57 -20.31
C ALA A 216 6.42 -11.48 -19.56
N ALA A 217 6.55 -12.75 -19.99
CA ALA A 217 7.53 -13.68 -19.41
C ALA A 217 8.98 -13.25 -19.66
N LEU A 218 9.29 -12.69 -20.84
CA LEU A 218 10.62 -12.10 -21.11
C LEU A 218 10.95 -10.99 -20.11
N PHE A 219 9.98 -10.15 -19.78
CA PHE A 219 10.15 -9.09 -18.79
C PHE A 219 10.36 -9.67 -17.39
N GLU A 220 9.44 -10.52 -16.91
CA GLU A 220 9.52 -11.08 -15.55
C GLU A 220 10.78 -11.92 -15.33
N HIS A 221 11.13 -12.77 -16.30
CA HIS A 221 12.40 -13.50 -16.28
C HIS A 221 13.60 -12.53 -16.26
N GLY A 222 13.56 -11.48 -17.08
CA GLY A 222 14.57 -10.44 -17.11
C GLY A 222 14.74 -9.74 -15.75
N CYS A 223 13.64 -9.37 -15.09
CA CYS A 223 13.64 -8.76 -13.76
C CYS A 223 14.26 -9.69 -12.72
N LEU A 224 13.89 -10.98 -12.69
CA LEU A 224 14.46 -11.94 -11.74
C LEU A 224 15.96 -12.18 -11.95
N LEU A 225 16.46 -12.09 -13.19
CA LEU A 225 17.89 -12.11 -13.49
C LEU A 225 18.61 -10.85 -12.99
N VAL A 226 18.02 -9.66 -13.19
CA VAL A 226 18.58 -8.38 -12.69
C VAL A 226 18.62 -8.34 -11.16
N GLU A 227 17.59 -8.87 -10.50
CA GLU A 227 17.52 -8.98 -9.05
C GLU A 227 18.48 -10.03 -8.46
N GLY A 228 19.17 -10.79 -9.33
CA GLY A 228 20.26 -11.68 -8.93
C GLY A 228 19.81 -13.03 -8.38
N VAL A 229 18.60 -13.51 -8.72
CA VAL A 229 18.12 -14.86 -8.30
C VAL A 229 19.07 -15.97 -8.74
N LYS A 230 19.69 -15.81 -9.92
CA LYS A 230 20.71 -16.70 -10.49
C LYS A 230 22.17 -16.20 -10.30
N GLY A 231 22.37 -15.04 -9.67
CA GLY A 231 23.68 -14.41 -9.43
C GLY A 231 23.90 -13.10 -10.21
N ALA A 232 24.87 -12.29 -9.78
CA ALA A 232 25.12 -10.94 -10.33
C ALA A 232 25.60 -10.93 -11.79
N ASP A 233 26.23 -12.02 -12.26
CA ASP A 233 26.74 -12.12 -13.63
C ASP A 233 25.61 -12.16 -14.68
N TYR A 234 24.37 -12.39 -14.25
CA TYR A 234 23.18 -12.47 -15.12
C TYR A 234 22.47 -11.14 -15.34
N VAL A 235 22.90 -10.05 -14.68
CA VAL A 235 22.22 -8.75 -14.77
C VAL A 235 22.08 -8.30 -16.23
N MET A 236 23.16 -8.34 -17.01
CA MET A 236 23.08 -7.92 -18.42
C MET A 236 22.27 -8.86 -19.31
N MET A 237 22.23 -10.16 -18.98
CA MET A 237 21.30 -11.08 -19.65
C MET A 237 19.85 -10.69 -19.34
N GLY A 238 19.55 -10.34 -18.09
CA GLY A 238 18.24 -9.87 -17.67
C GLY A 238 17.82 -8.59 -18.38
N VAL A 239 18.70 -7.59 -18.42
CA VAL A 239 18.47 -6.34 -19.16
C VAL A 239 18.20 -6.63 -20.65
N ASN A 240 18.99 -7.49 -21.29
CA ASN A 240 18.75 -7.87 -22.70
C ASN A 240 17.39 -8.54 -22.92
N LYS A 241 16.92 -9.37 -21.97
CA LYS A 241 15.57 -9.96 -22.04
C LYS A 241 14.48 -8.90 -21.92
N ILE A 242 14.66 -7.90 -21.05
CA ILE A 242 13.76 -6.75 -20.93
C ILE A 242 13.74 -5.93 -22.22
N PHE A 243 14.88 -5.67 -22.86
CA PHE A 243 14.94 -5.05 -24.20
C PHE A 243 14.17 -5.85 -25.25
N GLY A 244 14.30 -7.19 -25.25
CA GLY A 244 13.49 -8.06 -26.10
C GLY A 244 11.99 -7.93 -25.86
N SER A 245 11.58 -7.89 -24.59
CA SER A 245 10.19 -7.68 -24.19
C SER A 245 9.62 -6.32 -24.63
N ALA A 246 10.41 -5.24 -24.46
CA ALA A 246 10.02 -3.90 -24.89
C ALA A 246 9.88 -3.80 -26.41
N LYS A 247 10.77 -4.46 -27.17
CA LYS A 247 10.66 -4.58 -28.64
C LYS A 247 9.39 -5.30 -29.07
N ALA A 248 8.93 -6.26 -28.26
CA ALA A 248 7.64 -6.93 -28.47
C ALA A 248 6.44 -6.08 -27.98
N GLY A 249 6.67 -4.87 -27.49
CA GLY A 249 5.63 -3.91 -27.10
C GLY A 249 5.12 -4.08 -25.67
N TYR A 250 5.81 -4.82 -24.80
CA TYR A 250 5.34 -5.00 -23.42
C TYR A 250 5.45 -3.68 -22.63
N PRO A 251 4.37 -3.20 -21.99
CA PRO A 251 4.35 -1.88 -21.34
C PRO A 251 5.35 -1.74 -20.20
N ASP A 252 5.43 -2.73 -19.30
CA ASP A 252 6.32 -2.66 -18.13
C ASP A 252 7.79 -2.65 -18.56
N ALA A 253 8.12 -3.40 -19.61
CA ALA A 253 9.46 -3.40 -20.20
C ALA A 253 9.80 -2.04 -20.80
N ASN A 254 8.86 -1.40 -21.50
CA ASN A 254 9.05 -0.06 -22.02
C ASN A 254 9.20 0.97 -20.89
N ALA A 255 8.40 0.89 -19.81
CA ALA A 255 8.56 1.76 -18.66
C ALA A 255 9.93 1.57 -17.99
N PHE A 256 10.36 0.32 -17.81
CA PHE A 256 11.68 -0.01 -17.26
C PHE A 256 12.80 0.59 -18.11
N ILE A 257 12.78 0.40 -19.43
CA ILE A 257 13.80 0.95 -20.33
C ILE A 257 13.76 2.47 -20.38
N GLY A 258 12.56 3.06 -20.28
CA GLY A 258 12.40 4.49 -20.09
C GLY A 258 13.23 5.00 -18.91
N HIS A 259 13.14 4.33 -17.75
CA HIS A 259 13.96 4.65 -16.58
C HIS A 259 15.46 4.39 -16.80
N VAL A 260 15.82 3.33 -17.51
CA VAL A 260 17.22 3.02 -17.86
C VAL A 260 17.86 4.19 -18.62
N PHE A 261 17.19 4.70 -19.66
CA PHE A 261 17.69 5.85 -20.42
C PHE A 261 17.53 7.16 -19.65
N TYR A 262 16.49 7.33 -18.84
CA TYR A 262 16.29 8.55 -18.05
C TYR A 262 17.41 8.76 -17.03
N HIS A 263 17.91 7.68 -16.42
CA HIS A 263 18.94 7.73 -15.38
C HIS A 263 20.35 7.35 -15.86
N GLY A 264 20.49 6.78 -17.05
CA GLY A 264 21.78 6.27 -17.56
C GLY A 264 22.26 5.03 -16.80
N LEU A 265 21.45 3.97 -16.77
CA LEU A 265 21.71 2.72 -16.02
C LEU A 265 22.16 1.57 -16.95
N TYR A 266 22.73 0.51 -16.36
CA TYR A 266 23.07 -0.74 -17.07
C TYR A 266 23.87 -0.55 -18.37
N ASP A 267 24.93 0.26 -18.29
CA ASP A 267 25.81 0.64 -19.41
C ASP A 267 25.09 1.36 -20.57
N GLN A 268 23.89 1.90 -20.34
CA GLN A 268 23.23 2.83 -21.25
C GLN A 268 23.52 4.27 -20.83
N PRO A 269 23.91 5.17 -21.76
CA PRO A 269 24.05 6.58 -21.44
C PRO A 269 22.68 7.20 -21.14
N GLN A 270 22.67 8.27 -20.35
CA GLN A 270 21.45 9.06 -20.16
C GLN A 270 21.01 9.67 -21.48
N ASP A 271 19.76 9.39 -21.88
CA ASP A 271 19.15 9.90 -23.11
C ASP A 271 17.65 10.16 -22.87
N PHE A 272 17.30 11.44 -22.71
CA PHE A 272 15.91 11.82 -22.47
C PHE A 272 15.01 11.64 -23.69
N VAL A 273 15.55 11.62 -24.90
CA VAL A 273 14.74 11.40 -26.11
C VAL A 273 14.31 9.94 -26.16
N GLU A 274 15.25 9.01 -25.98
CA GLU A 274 14.94 7.58 -25.91
C GLU A 274 14.05 7.25 -24.71
N ALA A 275 14.32 7.83 -23.54
CA ALA A 275 13.48 7.67 -22.35
C ALA A 275 12.02 8.06 -22.65
N ARG A 276 11.83 9.23 -23.29
CA ARG A 276 10.51 9.73 -23.63
C ARG A 276 9.79 8.83 -24.62
N ILE A 277 10.46 8.34 -25.66
CA ILE A 277 9.87 7.40 -26.63
C ILE A 277 9.35 6.15 -25.92
N HIS A 278 10.17 5.56 -25.04
CA HIS A 278 9.79 4.36 -24.30
C HIS A 278 8.64 4.61 -23.31
N PHE A 279 8.63 5.76 -22.62
CA PHE A 279 7.48 6.14 -21.80
C PHE A 279 6.23 6.39 -22.65
N GLU A 280 6.33 7.02 -23.82
CA GLU A 280 5.19 7.19 -24.75
C GLU A 280 4.64 5.84 -25.23
N LEU A 281 5.49 4.83 -25.43
CA LEU A 281 5.08 3.47 -25.76
C LEU A 281 4.32 2.81 -24.60
N ALA A 282 4.84 2.88 -23.38
CA ALA A 282 4.18 2.32 -22.20
C ALA A 282 2.88 3.07 -21.84
N ALA A 283 2.84 4.39 -22.03
CA ALA A 283 1.67 5.23 -21.76
C ALA A 283 0.46 4.91 -22.66
N LYS A 284 0.67 4.36 -23.87
CA LYS A 284 -0.43 3.89 -24.74
C LYS A 284 -1.26 2.79 -24.09
N GLU A 285 -0.65 2.01 -23.21
CA GLU A 285 -1.31 0.98 -22.41
C GLU A 285 -1.72 1.47 -21.02
N ASP A 286 -1.80 2.79 -20.82
CA ASP A 286 -2.08 3.44 -19.55
C ASP A 286 -1.06 3.09 -18.45
N HIS A 287 0.21 2.83 -18.75
CA HIS A 287 1.17 2.47 -17.69
C HIS A 287 1.37 3.64 -16.68
N PRO A 288 1.17 3.42 -15.35
CA PRO A 288 1.17 4.47 -14.32
C PRO A 288 2.47 5.26 -14.25
N SER A 289 3.60 4.53 -14.13
CA SER A 289 4.93 5.15 -14.07
C SER A 289 5.22 5.98 -15.33
N ALA A 290 4.93 5.43 -16.52
CA ALA A 290 5.15 6.13 -17.77
C ALA A 290 4.30 7.40 -17.93
N LEU A 291 3.00 7.35 -17.61
CA LEU A 291 2.14 8.54 -17.65
C LEU A 291 2.63 9.64 -16.69
N THR A 292 3.11 9.23 -15.51
CA THR A 292 3.68 10.15 -14.51
C THR A 292 4.97 10.76 -15.04
N MET A 293 5.86 9.94 -15.59
CA MET A 293 7.13 10.43 -16.12
C MET A 293 6.95 11.35 -17.33
N LEU A 294 6.03 11.06 -18.24
CA LEU A 294 5.73 11.98 -19.34
C LEU A 294 5.20 13.33 -18.86
N GLY A 295 4.39 13.34 -17.80
CA GLY A 295 3.96 14.58 -17.16
C GLY A 295 5.16 15.44 -16.72
N VAL A 296 6.13 14.82 -16.03
CA VAL A 296 7.35 15.49 -15.55
C VAL A 296 8.24 15.93 -16.71
N MET A 297 8.51 15.04 -17.66
CA MET A 297 9.40 15.32 -18.79
C MET A 297 8.87 16.47 -19.65
N HIS A 298 7.56 16.52 -19.88
CA HIS A 298 6.96 17.65 -20.59
C HIS A 298 7.01 18.95 -19.81
N LEU A 299 6.91 18.90 -18.48
CA LEU A 299 7.02 20.09 -17.65
C LEU A 299 8.42 20.71 -17.69
N HIS A 300 9.46 19.86 -17.75
CA HIS A 300 10.87 20.29 -17.72
C HIS A 300 11.56 20.35 -19.10
N GLY A 301 10.87 19.96 -20.19
CA GLY A 301 11.50 19.90 -21.51
C GLY A 301 12.57 18.82 -21.61
N GLU A 302 12.39 17.69 -20.92
CA GLU A 302 13.29 16.55 -21.01
C GLU A 302 12.95 15.73 -22.26
N GLY A 303 13.90 15.61 -23.19
CA GLY A 303 13.69 14.90 -24.46
C GLY A 303 12.84 15.67 -25.48
N GLY A 304 12.63 16.98 -25.29
CA GLY A 304 11.90 17.86 -26.19
C GLY A 304 11.68 19.26 -25.60
N PRO A 305 10.91 20.17 -26.23
CA PRO A 305 10.59 21.45 -25.61
C PRO A 305 9.63 21.28 -24.42
N GLU A 306 9.72 22.19 -23.45
CA GLU A 306 8.72 22.33 -22.39
C GLU A 306 7.32 22.50 -23.00
N ASN A 307 6.35 21.78 -22.42
CA ASN A 307 4.96 21.84 -22.81
C ASN A 307 4.05 21.58 -21.60
N PRO A 308 3.72 22.64 -20.83
CA PRO A 308 2.85 22.51 -19.65
C PRO A 308 1.46 21.93 -19.96
N GLN A 309 0.93 22.17 -21.17
CA GLN A 309 -0.36 21.60 -21.59
C GLN A 309 -0.27 20.09 -21.79
N ALA A 310 0.79 19.60 -22.45
CA ALA A 310 1.02 18.16 -22.58
C ALA A 310 1.26 17.50 -21.22
N ALA A 311 1.99 18.16 -20.31
CA ALA A 311 2.18 17.68 -18.95
C ALA A 311 0.85 17.51 -18.19
N PHE A 312 -0.05 18.49 -18.33
CA PHE A 312 -1.40 18.42 -17.78
C PHE A 312 -2.22 17.27 -18.42
N ASP A 313 -2.14 17.11 -19.74
CA ASP A 313 -2.91 16.07 -20.45
C ASP A 313 -2.47 14.65 -20.03
N TYR A 314 -1.16 14.39 -19.88
CA TYR A 314 -0.66 13.12 -19.37
C TYR A 314 -1.02 12.89 -17.90
N THR A 315 -0.96 13.94 -17.09
CA THR A 315 -1.40 13.88 -15.68
C THR A 315 -2.88 13.53 -15.57
N LYS A 316 -3.71 14.17 -16.40
CA LYS A 316 -5.15 13.89 -16.48
C LYS A 316 -5.41 12.45 -16.91
N LYS A 317 -4.68 11.94 -17.91
CA LYS A 317 -4.77 10.52 -18.30
C LYS A 317 -4.44 9.58 -17.15
N SER A 318 -3.38 9.87 -16.38
CA SER A 318 -2.99 9.09 -15.20
C SER A 318 -4.08 9.09 -14.13
N ALA A 319 -4.64 10.27 -13.83
CA ALA A 319 -5.71 10.42 -12.85
C ALA A 319 -7.00 9.70 -13.24
N GLU A 320 -7.41 9.81 -14.52
CA GLU A 320 -8.58 9.15 -15.10
C GLU A 320 -8.39 7.63 -15.23
N ALA A 321 -7.16 7.17 -15.44
CA ALA A 321 -6.79 5.76 -15.38
C ALA A 321 -6.84 5.19 -13.95
N GLY A 322 -6.91 6.07 -12.94
CA GLY A 322 -7.11 5.70 -11.54
C GLY A 322 -5.87 5.77 -10.67
N TYR A 323 -4.75 6.26 -11.18
CA TYR A 323 -3.49 6.22 -10.45
C TYR A 323 -3.40 7.33 -9.40
N PRO A 324 -3.01 7.01 -8.16
CA PRO A 324 -3.03 7.96 -7.06
C PRO A 324 -2.09 9.14 -7.27
N THR A 325 -0.89 8.92 -7.83
CA THR A 325 0.07 9.99 -8.15
C THR A 325 -0.49 10.96 -9.19
N GLY A 326 -1.15 10.45 -10.24
CA GLY A 326 -1.86 11.28 -11.22
C GLY A 326 -2.98 12.10 -10.59
N GLN A 327 -3.76 11.50 -9.68
CA GLN A 327 -4.83 12.18 -8.95
C GLN A 327 -4.29 13.28 -8.03
N LEU A 328 -3.19 13.04 -7.32
CA LEU A 328 -2.51 14.07 -6.52
C LEU A 328 -1.99 15.21 -7.41
N ASN A 329 -1.40 14.90 -8.56
CA ASN A 329 -0.92 15.93 -9.48
C ASN A 329 -2.09 16.75 -10.09
N MET A 330 -3.25 16.13 -10.31
CA MET A 330 -4.47 16.88 -10.69
C MET A 330 -4.92 17.84 -9.58
N PHE A 331 -4.83 17.44 -8.31
CA PHE A 331 -5.02 18.37 -7.19
C PHE A 331 -4.08 19.57 -7.32
N VAL A 332 -2.78 19.36 -7.55
CA VAL A 332 -1.79 20.44 -7.69
C VAL A 332 -2.13 21.40 -8.83
N HIS A 333 -2.51 20.89 -10.00
CA HIS A 333 -2.88 21.72 -11.15
C HIS A 333 -4.07 22.63 -10.86
N TYR A 334 -5.16 22.08 -10.32
CA TYR A 334 -6.37 22.85 -9.98
C TYR A 334 -6.19 23.74 -8.74
N TRP A 335 -5.36 23.34 -7.79
CA TRP A 335 -5.08 24.11 -6.57
C TRP A 335 -4.30 25.39 -6.87
N ASN A 336 -3.28 25.28 -7.73
CA ASN A 336 -2.40 26.40 -8.09
C ASN A 336 -2.97 27.26 -9.23
N GLY A 337 -3.71 26.66 -10.16
CA GLY A 337 -4.28 27.37 -11.30
C GLY A 337 -3.27 27.69 -12.41
N ASN A 338 -2.22 26.87 -12.59
CA ASN A 338 -1.11 27.16 -13.50
C ASN A 338 -1.48 26.94 -14.98
N VAL A 339 -2.00 25.75 -15.31
CA VAL A 339 -2.35 25.33 -16.69
C VAL A 339 -3.87 25.41 -16.92
N VAL A 340 -4.64 25.24 -15.84
CA VAL A 340 -6.10 25.36 -15.81
C VAL A 340 -6.48 26.44 -14.82
N GLU A 341 -7.69 26.99 -14.93
CA GLU A 341 -8.21 27.93 -13.93
C GLU A 341 -8.25 27.28 -12.54
N ARG A 342 -7.91 28.05 -11.52
CA ARG A 342 -7.90 27.59 -10.14
C ARG A 342 -9.32 27.19 -9.71
N ASP A 343 -9.48 25.93 -9.27
CA ASP A 343 -10.74 25.38 -8.77
C ASP A 343 -10.46 24.50 -7.55
N THR A 344 -10.70 25.04 -6.36
CA THR A 344 -10.41 24.36 -5.10
C THR A 344 -11.32 23.16 -4.84
N LEU A 345 -12.56 23.18 -5.32
CA LEU A 345 -13.49 22.06 -5.13
C LEU A 345 -13.06 20.87 -5.98
N THR A 346 -12.75 21.11 -7.25
CA THR A 346 -12.23 20.07 -8.14
C THR A 346 -10.88 19.56 -7.66
N ALA A 347 -9.99 20.43 -7.15
CA ALA A 347 -8.72 20.02 -6.57
C ALA A 347 -8.93 19.05 -5.39
N ILE A 348 -9.79 19.40 -4.43
CA ILE A 348 -10.06 18.57 -3.24
C ILE A 348 -10.70 17.22 -3.63
N ASP A 349 -11.59 17.18 -4.64
CA ASP A 349 -12.15 15.93 -5.15
C ASP A 349 -11.05 14.98 -5.67
N TRP A 350 -10.09 15.50 -6.43
CA TRP A 350 -8.94 14.71 -6.89
C TRP A 350 -8.05 14.24 -5.75
N LEU A 351 -7.78 15.11 -4.77
CA LEU A 351 -7.00 14.75 -3.58
C LEU A 351 -7.68 13.62 -2.79
N ASN A 352 -9.00 13.70 -2.60
CA ASN A 352 -9.77 12.68 -1.90
C ASN A 352 -9.74 11.32 -2.61
N LYS A 353 -9.71 11.29 -3.94
CA LYS A 353 -9.53 10.03 -4.70
C LYS A 353 -8.16 9.39 -4.41
N ALA A 354 -7.09 10.18 -4.31
CA ALA A 354 -5.77 9.66 -3.96
C ALA A 354 -5.72 9.19 -2.48
N VAL A 355 -6.35 9.93 -1.56
CA VAL A 355 -6.48 9.56 -0.14
C VAL A 355 -7.27 8.27 0.07
N ALA A 356 -8.33 8.06 -0.72
CA ALA A 356 -9.12 6.82 -0.70
C ALA A 356 -8.28 5.59 -1.10
N GLN A 357 -7.18 5.80 -1.83
CA GLN A 357 -6.20 4.78 -2.20
C GLN A 357 -5.01 4.72 -1.23
N ASN A 358 -5.11 5.40 -0.08
CA ASN A 358 -4.08 5.46 0.96
C ASN A 358 -2.72 5.97 0.46
N HIS A 359 -2.73 6.86 -0.55
CA HIS A 359 -1.51 7.42 -1.12
C HIS A 359 -0.81 8.35 -0.10
N PRO A 360 0.44 8.04 0.31
CA PRO A 360 1.11 8.73 1.41
C PRO A 360 1.18 10.26 1.29
N GLU A 361 1.55 10.78 0.12
CA GLU A 361 1.67 12.22 -0.09
C GLU A 361 0.31 12.90 -0.07
N ALA A 362 -0.72 12.27 -0.65
CA ALA A 362 -2.08 12.80 -0.59
C ALA A 362 -2.63 12.82 0.85
N LEU A 363 -2.32 11.81 1.67
CA LEU A 363 -2.68 11.80 3.09
C LEU A 363 -2.04 12.97 3.83
N LEU A 364 -0.73 13.21 3.59
CA LEU A 364 0.01 14.32 4.20
C LEU A 364 -0.58 15.67 3.78
N VAL A 365 -0.86 15.84 2.49
CA VAL A 365 -1.41 17.09 1.92
C VAL A 365 -2.80 17.36 2.48
N LEU A 366 -3.70 16.38 2.48
CA LEU A 366 -5.06 16.57 3.02
C LEU A 366 -5.01 16.92 4.52
N ALA A 367 -4.17 16.22 5.30
CA ALA A 367 -4.00 16.52 6.71
C ALA A 367 -3.50 17.96 6.95
N GLY A 368 -2.55 18.42 6.13
CA GLY A 368 -2.04 19.80 6.19
C GLY A 368 -3.11 20.84 5.86
N LEU A 369 -3.92 20.60 4.82
CA LEU A 369 -5.03 21.49 4.47
C LEU A 369 -6.08 21.60 5.59
N ILE A 370 -6.31 20.51 6.32
CA ILE A 370 -7.21 20.52 7.49
C ILE A 370 -6.55 21.27 8.66
N GLU A 371 -5.27 21.03 8.95
CA GLU A 371 -4.51 21.75 10.01
C GLU A 371 -4.48 23.27 9.75
N GLU A 372 -4.39 23.69 8.48
CA GLU A 372 -4.34 25.09 8.05
C GLU A 372 -5.73 25.72 7.85
N GLU A 373 -6.81 25.03 8.21
CA GLU A 373 -8.21 25.47 8.08
C GLU A 373 -8.64 25.81 6.64
N HIS A 374 -7.95 25.27 5.64
CA HIS A 374 -8.35 25.39 4.24
C HIS A 374 -9.59 24.57 3.89
N ILE A 375 -9.93 23.56 4.71
CA ILE A 375 -11.12 22.72 4.57
C ILE A 375 -11.87 22.67 5.91
N PRO A 376 -12.62 23.73 6.27
CA PRO A 376 -13.15 23.90 7.63
C PRO A 376 -14.26 22.91 8.02
N GLU A 377 -14.77 22.12 7.06
CA GLU A 377 -15.74 21.06 7.31
C GLU A 377 -15.12 19.86 8.03
N HIS A 378 -13.79 19.72 8.01
CA HIS A 378 -13.07 18.60 8.61
C HIS A 378 -12.54 18.94 10.01
N SER A 379 -12.50 17.95 10.90
CA SER A 379 -12.00 18.12 12.26
C SER A 379 -10.50 17.87 12.38
N LEU A 380 -9.87 18.43 13.41
CA LEU A 380 -8.46 18.15 13.71
C LEU A 380 -8.21 16.68 14.07
N GLU A 381 -9.22 15.95 14.56
CA GLU A 381 -9.09 14.50 14.75
C GLU A 381 -8.93 13.75 13.42
N GLN A 382 -9.58 14.22 12.35
CA GLN A 382 -9.39 13.66 11.01
C GLN A 382 -7.98 13.94 10.49
N ALA A 383 -7.43 15.14 10.73
CA ALA A 383 -6.03 15.43 10.40
C ALA A 383 -5.06 14.52 11.15
N GLU A 384 -5.30 14.28 12.45
CA GLU A 384 -4.52 13.35 13.27
C GLU A 384 -4.52 11.94 12.67
N GLU A 385 -5.70 11.43 12.30
CA GLU A 385 -5.85 10.12 11.66
C GLU A 385 -5.09 10.03 10.34
N LEU A 386 -5.21 11.06 9.49
CA LEU A 386 -4.53 11.10 8.19
C LEU A 386 -3.01 11.13 8.33
N TYR A 387 -2.45 11.90 9.26
CA TYR A 387 -1.01 11.86 9.51
C TYR A 387 -0.55 10.49 10.04
N SER A 388 -1.31 9.86 10.94
CA SER A 388 -1.03 8.51 11.45
C SER A 388 -1.06 7.46 10.33
N ARG A 389 -2.05 7.55 9.44
CA ARG A 389 -2.13 6.71 8.23
C ARG A 389 -0.94 6.96 7.30
N CYS A 390 -0.50 8.19 7.12
CA CYS A 390 0.68 8.51 6.31
C CYS A 390 1.95 7.89 6.88
N MET A 391 2.18 7.97 8.20
CA MET A 391 3.34 7.38 8.87
C MET A 391 3.42 5.85 8.70
N SER A 392 2.26 5.19 8.69
CA SER A 392 2.13 3.74 8.55
C SER A 392 1.98 3.26 7.10
N ALA A 393 1.76 4.17 6.15
CA ALA A 393 1.51 3.81 4.76
C ALA A 393 2.72 3.10 4.12
N ALA A 394 2.46 1.96 3.49
CA ALA A 394 3.50 1.09 2.93
C ALA A 394 4.32 1.74 1.79
N GLY A 395 3.84 2.82 1.17
CA GLY A 395 4.56 3.59 0.14
C GLY A 395 5.28 4.84 0.65
N ALA A 396 5.16 5.18 1.93
CA ALA A 396 5.80 6.37 2.47
C ALA A 396 7.29 6.12 2.66
N ASP A 397 8.13 6.94 2.03
CA ASP A 397 9.58 6.92 2.28
C ASP A 397 9.89 7.46 3.69
N LYS A 398 11.16 7.34 4.10
CA LYS A 398 11.60 7.78 5.44
C LYS A 398 11.37 9.28 5.66
N SER A 399 11.59 10.13 4.64
CA SER A 399 11.43 11.58 4.74
C SER A 399 9.96 11.95 4.93
N LEU A 400 9.07 11.36 4.13
CA LEU A 400 7.64 11.60 4.18
C LEU A 400 7.03 11.13 5.50
N ARG A 401 7.41 9.95 6.00
CA ARG A 401 6.99 9.48 7.34
C ARG A 401 7.46 10.43 8.43
N THR A 402 8.67 10.97 8.30
CA THR A 402 9.25 11.91 9.27
C THR A 402 8.52 13.25 9.26
N LYS A 403 8.18 13.77 8.07
CA LYS A 403 7.32 14.95 7.90
C LYS A 403 5.95 14.73 8.54
N ALA A 404 5.26 13.64 8.19
CA ALA A 404 3.97 13.29 8.76
C ALA A 404 4.02 13.17 10.29
N GLY A 405 5.04 12.48 10.82
CA GLY A 405 5.25 12.34 12.26
C GLY A 405 5.48 13.67 12.97
N PHE A 406 6.24 14.58 12.37
CA PHE A 406 6.44 15.91 12.94
C PHE A 406 5.13 16.70 13.02
N HIS A 407 4.36 16.74 11.92
CA HIS A 407 3.06 17.43 11.91
C HIS A 407 2.05 16.80 12.87
N TYR A 408 1.98 15.47 12.91
CA TYR A 408 1.18 14.71 13.88
C TYR A 408 1.52 15.12 15.33
N ALA A 409 2.80 15.11 15.70
CA ALA A 409 3.22 15.48 17.04
C ALA A 409 2.95 16.95 17.35
N ARG A 410 3.14 17.84 16.37
CA ARG A 410 2.84 19.27 16.49
C ARG A 410 1.36 19.52 16.74
N LEU A 411 0.48 18.85 15.98
CA LEU A 411 -0.97 18.91 16.13
C LEU A 411 -1.39 18.47 17.54
N LEU A 412 -0.95 17.29 17.96
CA LEU A 412 -1.22 16.77 19.31
C LEU A 412 -0.74 17.71 20.42
N SER A 413 0.44 18.32 20.27
CA SER A 413 1.01 19.22 21.27
C SER A 413 0.24 20.54 21.45
N ARG A 414 -0.49 20.96 20.41
CA ARG A 414 -1.24 22.22 20.41
C ARG A 414 -2.68 22.03 20.87
N HIS A 415 -3.28 20.89 20.58
CA HIS A 415 -4.72 20.69 20.73
C HIS A 415 -5.13 19.63 21.76
N SER A 416 -4.18 18.84 22.30
CA SER A 416 -4.49 17.86 23.34
C SER A 416 -3.96 18.27 24.72
N ASP A 417 -4.83 18.15 25.71
CA ASP A 417 -4.50 18.25 27.14
C ASP A 417 -4.35 16.87 27.81
N ARG A 418 -4.44 15.78 27.04
CA ARG A 418 -4.30 14.41 27.58
C ARG A 418 -2.84 14.03 27.70
N LEU A 419 -2.46 13.47 28.86
CA LEU A 419 -1.10 13.02 29.13
C LEU A 419 -0.60 12.00 28.09
N GLN A 420 -1.44 11.03 27.71
CA GLN A 420 -1.09 10.02 26.72
C GLN A 420 -0.79 10.63 25.35
N SER A 421 -1.62 11.57 24.87
CA SER A 421 -1.41 12.23 23.57
C SER A 421 -0.12 13.05 23.55
N LEU A 422 0.16 13.83 24.60
CA LEU A 422 1.40 14.59 24.69
C LEU A 422 2.62 13.68 24.80
N THR A 423 2.51 12.56 25.51
CA THR A 423 3.57 11.55 25.60
C THR A 423 3.84 10.90 24.24
N ASN A 424 2.80 10.58 23.47
CA ASN A 424 2.92 10.10 22.10
C ASN A 424 3.59 11.16 21.21
N ALA A 425 3.20 12.43 21.33
CA ALA A 425 3.81 13.53 20.59
C ALA A 425 5.31 13.64 20.90
N ALA A 426 5.70 13.62 22.18
CA ALA A 426 7.11 13.62 22.57
C ALA A 426 7.86 12.39 22.01
N TYR A 427 7.27 11.21 22.09
CA TYR A 427 7.87 10.01 21.53
C TYR A 427 8.12 10.13 20.02
N VAL A 428 7.15 10.63 19.26
CA VAL A 428 7.28 10.83 17.80
C VAL A 428 8.30 11.92 17.48
N LEU A 429 8.35 13.03 18.23
CA LEU A 429 9.39 14.07 18.05
C LEU A 429 10.81 13.51 18.22
N GLN A 430 11.01 12.63 19.20
CA GLN A 430 12.29 11.92 19.36
C GLN A 430 12.62 11.06 18.13
N GLN A 431 11.64 10.34 17.58
CA GLN A 431 11.83 9.52 16.39
C GLN A 431 12.14 10.36 15.16
N CYS A 432 11.44 11.47 14.95
CA CYS A 432 11.70 12.39 13.84
C CYS A 432 13.12 12.99 13.92
N TYR A 433 13.54 13.41 15.12
CA TYR A 433 14.88 13.93 15.34
C TYR A 433 15.99 12.90 15.04
N GLU A 434 15.77 11.64 15.42
CA GLU A 434 16.67 10.52 15.07
C GLU A 434 16.69 10.21 13.58
N ALA A 435 15.52 10.25 12.93
CA ALA A 435 15.37 9.89 11.53
C ALA A 435 16.17 10.85 10.62
N GLU A 436 16.22 12.13 10.96
CA GLU A 436 17.02 13.16 10.27
C GLU A 436 18.52 13.16 10.70
N GLU A 437 18.96 12.15 11.46
CA GLU A 437 20.35 12.04 11.93
C GLU A 437 20.84 13.29 12.66
N CYS A 438 19.93 13.97 13.38
CA CYS A 438 20.18 15.20 14.14
C CYS A 438 20.57 16.42 13.28
N ARG A 439 20.19 16.46 11.99
CA ARG A 439 20.48 17.59 11.09
C ARG A 439 19.29 17.85 10.18
N GLY A 440 19.05 19.11 9.82
CA GLY A 440 18.01 19.48 8.86
C GLY A 440 16.77 20.10 9.50
N GLU A 441 15.87 20.61 8.65
CA GLU A 441 14.78 21.50 9.05
C GLU A 441 13.84 20.87 10.08
N ILE A 442 13.49 19.58 9.92
CA ILE A 442 12.62 18.88 10.87
C ILE A 442 13.35 18.62 12.19
N ALA A 443 14.65 18.30 12.15
CA ALA A 443 15.44 18.12 13.36
C ALA A 443 15.51 19.43 14.17
N ASP A 444 15.76 20.56 13.50
CA ASP A 444 15.76 21.88 14.11
C ASP A 444 14.38 22.23 14.69
N ALA A 445 13.31 21.98 13.93
CA ALA A 445 11.95 22.19 14.40
C ALA A 445 11.61 21.30 15.63
N CYS A 446 12.10 20.05 15.67
CA CYS A 446 11.96 19.16 16.82
C CYS A 446 12.69 19.71 18.06
N LEU A 447 13.89 20.29 17.89
CA LEU A 447 14.64 20.92 18.99
C LEU A 447 13.92 22.14 19.56
N GLU A 448 13.20 22.88 18.73
CA GLU A 448 12.43 24.05 19.13
C GLU A 448 11.13 23.69 19.84
N CYS A 449 10.37 22.71 19.31
CA CYS A 449 9.05 22.40 19.84
C CYS A 449 9.07 21.52 21.09
N SER A 450 10.03 20.58 21.18
CA SER A 450 10.06 19.56 22.24
C SER A 450 10.09 20.12 23.67
N PRO A 451 10.89 21.17 24.01
CA PRO A 451 10.93 21.70 25.37
C PRO A 451 9.55 22.13 25.91
N ARG A 452 8.70 22.69 25.03
CA ARG A 452 7.33 23.08 25.39
C ARG A 452 6.46 21.88 25.72
N VAL A 453 6.52 20.83 24.88
CA VAL A 453 5.76 19.58 25.07
C VAL A 453 6.18 18.90 26.37
N ILE A 454 7.49 18.76 26.61
CA ILE A 454 8.03 18.17 27.83
C ILE A 454 7.61 18.96 29.08
N LYS A 455 7.55 20.30 28.99
CA LYS A 455 7.05 21.14 30.09
C LYS A 455 5.56 20.91 30.37
N GLN A 456 4.72 20.76 29.34
CA GLN A 456 3.30 20.42 29.49
C GLN A 456 3.13 19.04 30.16
N ILE A 457 3.85 18.03 29.68
CA ILE A 457 3.84 16.67 30.26
C ILE A 457 4.22 16.72 31.74
N LYS A 458 5.33 17.38 32.08
CA LYS A 458 5.78 17.52 33.48
C LYS A 458 4.72 18.19 34.36
N LYS A 459 3.98 19.18 33.84
CA LYS A 459 2.88 19.83 34.56
C LYS A 459 1.70 18.88 34.79
N LEU A 460 1.36 18.05 33.82
CA LEU A 460 0.27 17.05 33.97
C LEU A 460 0.65 15.95 34.97
N ILE A 461 1.90 15.48 34.92
CA ILE A 461 2.43 14.50 35.87
C ILE A 461 2.38 15.04 37.31
N THR A 462 2.83 16.28 37.54
CA THR A 462 2.81 16.90 38.88
C THR A 462 1.42 17.25 39.38
N SER A 463 0.48 17.52 38.47
CA SER A 463 -0.94 17.69 38.79
C SER A 463 -1.72 16.37 38.83
N HIS A 464 -1.03 15.24 38.75
CA HIS A 464 -1.62 13.90 38.92
C HIS A 464 -2.73 13.58 37.90
N GLN A 465 -2.60 14.11 36.68
CA GLN A 465 -3.55 13.84 35.60
C GLN A 465 -3.09 12.65 34.74
N GLY A 466 -3.90 11.58 34.72
CA GLY A 466 -3.64 10.35 33.98
C GLY A 466 -3.62 9.10 34.87
N SER A 467 -3.66 7.93 34.24
CA SER A 467 -3.51 6.64 34.93
C SER A 467 -2.06 6.43 35.41
N ALA A 468 -1.85 5.47 36.31
CA ALA A 468 -0.51 5.11 36.77
C ALA A 468 0.41 4.66 35.63
N GLU A 469 -0.15 3.97 34.63
CA GLU A 469 0.58 3.51 33.45
C GLU A 469 0.96 4.67 32.52
N GLU A 470 0.03 5.61 32.30
CA GLU A 470 0.27 6.82 31.49
C GLU A 470 1.37 7.69 32.12
N ILE A 471 1.31 7.89 33.45
CA ILE A 471 2.32 8.66 34.20
C ILE A 471 3.68 7.98 34.11
N PHE A 472 3.74 6.66 34.32
CA PHE A 472 4.99 5.91 34.21
C PHE A 472 5.60 6.01 32.81
N SER A 473 4.79 5.82 31.77
CA SER A 473 5.21 5.96 30.37
C SER A 473 5.76 7.37 30.09
N ALA A 474 5.04 8.40 30.53
CA ALA A 474 5.45 9.78 30.37
C ALA A 474 6.77 10.10 31.10
N GLU A 475 6.95 9.60 32.32
CA GLU A 475 8.20 9.76 33.08
C GLU A 475 9.37 9.05 32.38
N VAL A 476 9.15 7.85 31.82
CA VAL A 476 10.18 7.13 31.06
C VAL A 476 10.58 7.93 29.81
N VAL A 477 9.61 8.35 29.00
CA VAL A 477 9.88 9.12 27.77
C VAL A 477 10.62 10.41 28.10
N THR A 478 10.08 11.24 29.01
CA THR A 478 10.66 12.54 29.32
C THR A 478 12.04 12.47 29.99
N LYS A 479 12.34 11.39 30.73
CA LYS A 479 13.63 11.23 31.45
C LYS A 479 14.72 10.58 30.61
N TYR A 480 14.36 9.63 29.75
CA TYR A 480 15.35 8.83 29.04
C TYR A 480 15.52 9.24 27.57
N PHE A 481 14.53 9.88 26.95
CA PHE A 481 14.62 10.29 25.54
C PHE A 481 14.94 11.77 25.38
N PHE A 482 14.84 12.56 26.44
CA PHE A 482 15.11 13.99 26.41
C PHE A 482 16.18 14.37 27.42
N ASP A 483 16.92 15.43 27.11
CA ASP A 483 17.85 16.05 28.05
C ASP A 483 17.11 16.87 29.12
N ASN A 484 17.88 17.45 30.05
CA ASN A 484 17.30 18.25 31.14
C ASN A 484 16.57 19.52 30.65
N SER A 485 16.91 20.03 29.47
CA SER A 485 16.24 21.17 28.84
C SER A 485 14.96 20.76 28.08
N GLY A 486 14.68 19.46 27.99
CA GLY A 486 13.54 18.93 27.24
C GLY A 486 13.81 18.80 25.74
N LYS A 487 15.09 18.79 25.32
CA LYS A 487 15.47 18.55 23.93
C LYS A 487 15.72 17.06 23.66
N PRO A 488 15.33 16.55 22.47
CA PRO A 488 15.62 15.18 22.04
C PRO A 488 17.10 14.83 22.19
N ILE A 489 17.40 13.58 22.60
CA ILE A 489 18.77 13.08 22.57
C ILE A 489 19.13 12.52 21.18
N PRO A 490 20.40 12.40 20.79
CA PRO A 490 20.76 11.94 19.45
C PRO A 490 20.26 10.54 19.07
N LYS A 491 20.18 9.62 20.05
CA LYS A 491 19.63 8.27 19.87
C LYS A 491 18.94 7.79 21.14
N LYS A 492 17.67 7.39 21.06
CA LYS A 492 16.89 6.82 22.16
C LYS A 492 17.48 5.53 22.68
N SER A 493 18.25 4.79 21.87
CA SER A 493 18.98 3.59 22.31
C SER A 493 19.94 3.88 23.48
N ILE A 494 20.51 5.09 23.54
CA ILE A 494 21.34 5.54 24.66
C ILE A 494 20.47 5.69 25.93
N GLY A 495 19.29 6.29 25.78
CA GLY A 495 18.29 6.39 26.84
C GLY A 495 17.83 5.04 27.35
N LEU A 496 17.47 4.13 26.43
CA LEU A 496 17.04 2.77 26.73
C LEU A 496 18.14 1.96 27.41
N ALA A 497 19.41 2.13 27.02
CA ALA A 497 20.53 1.48 27.69
C ALA A 497 20.66 1.95 29.15
N LYS A 498 20.48 3.26 29.41
CA LYS A 498 20.46 3.82 30.78
C LYS A 498 19.27 3.30 31.59
N LEU A 499 18.08 3.21 30.98
CA LEU A 499 16.89 2.62 31.60
C LEU A 499 17.14 1.16 31.95
N GLY A 500 17.62 0.36 31.01
CA GLY A 500 17.92 -1.06 31.21
C GLY A 500 18.98 -1.29 32.29
N GLN A 501 20.02 -0.44 32.36
CA GLN A 501 20.99 -0.50 33.46
C GLN A 501 20.32 -0.20 34.80
N ALA A 502 19.54 0.88 34.88
CA ALA A 502 18.84 1.22 36.10
C ALA A 502 17.89 0.09 36.57
N MET A 503 17.23 -0.62 35.64
CA MET A 503 16.38 -1.77 35.94
C MET A 503 17.18 -2.97 36.45
N ARG A 504 18.36 -3.24 35.87
CA ARG A 504 19.28 -4.29 36.36
C ARG A 504 19.77 -4.00 37.77
N ASP A 505 20.21 -2.76 38.03
CA ASP A 505 20.64 -2.34 39.37
C ASP A 505 19.52 -2.53 40.40
N MET A 506 18.28 -2.20 40.01
CA MET A 506 17.12 -2.47 40.85
C MET A 506 16.91 -3.96 41.05
N SER A 507 16.90 -4.78 39.99
CA SER A 507 16.73 -6.22 40.11
C SER A 507 17.76 -6.89 41.02
N GLN A 508 19.00 -6.41 41.05
CA GLN A 508 20.03 -6.91 41.98
C GLN A 508 19.65 -6.65 43.44
N LEU A 509 19.09 -5.48 43.74
CA LEU A 509 18.60 -5.13 45.08
C LEU A 509 17.38 -5.96 45.51
N LYS A 510 16.66 -6.64 44.60
CA LYS A 510 15.40 -7.35 44.89
C LYS A 510 15.55 -8.43 45.97
N ASN A 511 16.70 -9.08 46.01
CA ASN A 511 16.98 -10.15 46.99
C ASN A 511 17.54 -9.60 48.31
N ASP A 512 18.00 -8.35 48.32
CA ASP A 512 18.71 -7.73 49.45
C ASP A 512 17.80 -6.83 50.31
N ILE A 513 16.59 -6.53 49.87
CA ILE A 513 15.64 -5.64 50.56
C ILE A 513 14.23 -6.24 50.60
N SER A 514 13.40 -5.77 51.54
CA SER A 514 12.01 -6.26 51.63
C SER A 514 11.22 -5.94 50.36
N PRO A 515 10.22 -6.77 49.99
CA PRO A 515 9.36 -6.49 48.84
C PRO A 515 8.73 -5.09 48.86
N GLU A 516 8.32 -4.59 50.04
CA GLU A 516 7.75 -3.24 50.13
C GLU A 516 8.81 -2.15 49.91
N LEU A 517 10.04 -2.33 50.42
CA LEU A 517 11.13 -1.38 50.20
C LEU A 517 11.63 -1.42 48.75
N TYR A 518 11.58 -2.60 48.12
CA TYR A 518 11.88 -2.80 46.71
C TYR A 518 10.90 -2.06 45.81
N GLU A 519 9.59 -2.29 45.99
CA GLU A 519 8.54 -1.57 45.26
C GLU A 519 8.65 -0.07 45.46
N ARG A 520 8.91 0.37 46.70
CA ARG A 520 9.11 1.78 47.02
C ARG A 520 10.29 2.40 46.27
N ARG A 521 11.44 1.74 46.25
CA ARG A 521 12.64 2.22 45.53
C ARG A 521 12.47 2.17 44.01
N LEU A 522 11.72 1.18 43.50
CA LEU A 522 11.41 1.05 42.08
C LEU A 522 10.53 2.22 41.63
N MET A 523 9.50 2.56 42.42
CA MET A 523 8.71 3.77 42.23
C MET A 523 9.55 5.04 42.38
N GLU A 524 10.40 5.18 43.40
CA GLU A 524 11.30 6.36 43.54
C GLU A 524 12.20 6.58 42.32
N LYS A 525 12.68 5.50 41.70
CA LYS A 525 13.67 5.56 40.61
C LYS A 525 13.04 5.82 39.24
N PHE A 526 11.85 5.27 38.99
CA PHE A 526 11.21 5.31 37.67
C PHE A 526 9.90 6.09 37.63
N ALA A 527 9.22 6.25 38.77
CA ALA A 527 7.98 7.00 38.88
C ALA A 527 7.82 7.73 40.22
N SER A 528 8.74 8.66 40.50
CA SER A 528 8.80 9.34 41.80
C SER A 528 7.51 10.09 42.13
N THR A 529 6.74 10.45 41.11
CA THR A 529 5.48 11.21 41.24
C THR A 529 4.30 10.31 41.64
N LEU A 530 4.27 9.04 41.24
CA LEU A 530 3.26 8.06 41.68
C LEU A 530 3.39 7.72 43.16
N GLN A 531 4.63 7.73 43.67
CA GLN A 531 4.87 7.50 45.09
C GLN A 531 4.31 8.64 45.96
N ALA A 532 4.34 9.88 45.49
CA ALA A 532 3.76 11.03 46.21
C ALA A 532 2.24 10.89 46.36
N GLN A 533 1.54 10.34 45.37
CA GLN A 533 0.09 10.05 45.45
C GLN A 533 -0.24 9.01 46.54
N SER A 534 0.58 7.95 46.65
CA SER A 534 0.37 6.90 47.65
C SER A 534 0.49 7.38 49.11
N LYS A 535 1.15 8.51 49.35
CA LYS A 535 1.28 9.13 50.68
C LYS A 535 0.12 10.08 51.02
N GLY A 536 -0.68 10.51 50.04
CA GLY A 536 -1.79 11.46 50.20
C GLY A 536 -3.18 10.82 50.28
N ASN A 537 -3.35 9.59 49.77
CA ASN A 537 -4.60 8.82 49.88
C ASN A 537 -4.35 7.56 50.69
N HIS A 538 -4.96 7.46 51.88
CA HIS A 538 -5.12 6.16 52.52
C HIS A 538 -5.94 5.24 51.60
N SER A 539 -5.33 4.09 51.27
CA SER A 539 -5.87 2.96 50.51
C SER A 539 -6.15 3.18 49.01
N LEU A 540 -5.10 3.11 48.20
CA LEU A 540 -5.19 2.43 46.90
C LEU A 540 -4.65 1.01 47.08
N GLN A 541 -5.54 0.07 47.37
CA GLN A 541 -5.28 -1.33 47.11
C GLN A 541 -5.21 -1.51 45.59
N LEU A 542 -3.99 -1.54 45.05
CA LEU A 542 -3.76 -2.16 43.75
C LEU A 542 -4.23 -3.61 43.86
N VAL A 543 -5.12 -3.98 42.94
CA VAL A 543 -5.63 -5.33 42.74
C VAL A 543 -4.44 -6.23 42.36
N CYS A 544 -3.77 -6.73 43.38
CA CYS A 544 -2.97 -7.94 43.27
C CYS A 544 -3.99 -9.07 43.14
N SER A 545 -3.91 -9.84 42.06
CA SER A 545 -4.76 -11.02 41.83
C SER A 545 -4.99 -11.76 43.14
N SER A 546 -6.23 -11.78 43.62
CA SER A 546 -6.60 -12.42 44.88
C SER A 546 -6.37 -13.92 44.75
N ARG A 547 -5.15 -14.40 45.04
CA ARG A 547 -5.02 -15.71 45.65
C ARG A 547 -5.55 -15.56 47.07
N THR A 548 -6.85 -15.82 47.20
CA THR A 548 -7.50 -16.04 48.50
C THR A 548 -6.58 -16.91 49.36
N LYS A 549 -6.07 -16.34 50.46
CA LYS A 549 -5.31 -17.10 51.46
C LYS A 549 -6.24 -18.17 52.03
N ILE A 550 -6.12 -19.40 51.54
CA ILE A 550 -6.88 -20.54 52.07
C ILE A 550 -6.44 -20.78 53.51
N GLY A 551 -7.39 -20.80 54.42
CA GLY A 551 -7.14 -21.07 55.83
C GLY A 551 -6.58 -22.48 56.01
N ARG A 552 -5.64 -22.68 56.95
CA ARG A 552 -5.02 -24.00 57.22
C ARG A 552 -6.02 -25.15 57.43
N ASN A 553 -7.24 -24.83 57.91
CA ASN A 553 -8.30 -25.80 58.18
C ASN A 553 -9.36 -25.89 57.07
N GLU A 554 -9.25 -25.11 55.99
CA GLU A 554 -10.18 -25.13 54.84
C GLU A 554 -9.86 -26.28 53.87
N PRO A 555 -10.82 -26.72 53.03
CA PRO A 555 -10.60 -27.73 52.01
C PRO A 555 -9.49 -27.32 51.02
N CYS A 556 -8.64 -28.27 50.66
CA CYS A 556 -7.54 -28.03 49.73
C CYS A 556 -8.05 -27.93 48.28
N ILE A 557 -7.55 -26.92 47.55
CA ILE A 557 -7.89 -26.61 46.15
C ILE A 557 -7.44 -27.65 45.13
N CYS A 558 -6.63 -28.65 45.50
CA CYS A 558 -6.27 -29.75 44.60
C CYS A 558 -7.40 -30.78 44.40
N GLY A 559 -8.56 -30.59 45.04
CA GLY A 559 -9.72 -31.49 44.90
C GLY A 559 -9.63 -32.77 45.73
N SER A 560 -8.63 -32.90 46.63
CA SER A 560 -8.41 -34.12 47.44
C SER A 560 -9.42 -34.34 48.58
N GLY A 561 -10.30 -33.38 48.85
CA GLY A 561 -11.25 -33.42 49.98
C GLY A 561 -10.61 -33.27 51.37
N ARG A 562 -9.28 -33.12 51.46
CA ARG A 562 -8.54 -32.96 52.73
C ARG A 562 -8.34 -31.48 53.08
N LYS A 563 -8.17 -31.18 54.37
CA LYS A 563 -7.83 -29.81 54.83
C LYS A 563 -6.45 -29.39 54.29
N TYR A 564 -6.29 -28.12 53.92
CA TYR A 564 -5.08 -27.57 53.29
C TYR A 564 -3.79 -27.91 54.04
N LYS A 565 -3.81 -27.84 55.39
CA LYS A 565 -2.65 -28.19 56.24
C LYS A 565 -2.16 -29.64 56.12
N HIS A 566 -3.01 -30.56 55.67
CA HIS A 566 -2.69 -31.99 55.55
C HIS A 566 -2.51 -32.43 54.08
N CYS A 567 -2.46 -31.49 53.14
CA CYS A 567 -2.32 -31.78 51.72
C CYS A 567 -1.15 -31.02 51.09
N CYS A 568 -1.25 -29.70 50.98
CA CYS A 568 -0.30 -28.89 50.20
C CYS A 568 0.45 -27.83 51.05
N ALA A 569 0.26 -27.80 52.36
CA ALA A 569 0.92 -26.81 53.22
C ALA A 569 2.37 -27.15 53.61
N ASN A 570 2.83 -28.39 53.35
CA ASN A 570 4.14 -28.91 53.80
C ASN A 570 5.04 -29.43 52.67
N ASN A 571 4.73 -29.13 51.40
CA ASN A 571 5.62 -29.43 50.26
C ASN A 571 6.13 -28.14 49.64
#